data_AF-A0A382ACT0-F1
#
_entry.id   AF-A0A382ACT0-F1
#
_cell.length_a   1.000
_cell.length_b   1.000
_cell.length_c   1.000
_cell.angle_alpha   90.00
_cell.angle_beta   90.00
_cell.angle_gamma   90.00
#
_symmetry.space_group_name_H-M   'P 1'
#
loop_
_entity.id
_entity.type
_entity.pdbx_description
1 polymer ?
#
loop_
_entity_poly.entity_id
_entity_poly.type
_entity_poly.pdbx_seq_one_letter_code
_entity_poly.pdbx_strand_id
1 'polypeptide(L)'
;MNATEIVAVTSRSFSKNKFLVGELKKKYSNVILNETGKTLRDDSLIEFLKSADKVIIGIEDLSAANLSKLSNLRVISKYGVGLNNIDLDFCKANGIKLGFVPGVNKQSVAELTLTLILIGLKKIHQNHFEIRQGEWPQTKGYELKGKTVGILGFGNIGQTIEQ
;
A
#
# COMPACT_ATOMS: atom_id res chain seq x y z
N MET A 1 3.55 -25.39 -14.35
CA MET A 1 3.83 -23.94 -14.38
C MET A 1 3.00 -23.34 -15.51
N ASN A 2 2.43 -22.15 -15.30
CA ASN A 2 1.77 -21.43 -16.38
C ASN A 2 2.86 -20.72 -17.22
N ALA A 3 2.99 -21.13 -18.48
CA ALA A 3 4.14 -20.78 -19.33
C ALA A 3 3.86 -19.64 -20.32
N THR A 4 2.60 -19.23 -20.49
CA THR A 4 2.20 -18.25 -21.50
C THR A 4 1.90 -16.88 -20.90
N GLU A 5 1.33 -16.82 -19.69
CA GLU A 5 0.92 -15.53 -19.10
C GLU A 5 2.11 -14.77 -18.48
N ILE A 6 2.19 -13.47 -18.77
CA ILE A 6 3.19 -12.56 -18.21
C ILE A 6 2.62 -11.89 -16.95
N VAL A 7 3.34 -12.03 -15.83
CA VAL A 7 3.02 -11.36 -14.56
C VAL A 7 4.02 -10.24 -14.31
N ALA A 8 3.54 -9.00 -14.35
CA ALA A 8 4.33 -7.83 -13.98
C ALA A 8 4.13 -7.47 -12.50
N VAL A 9 5.19 -7.06 -11.83
CA VAL A 9 5.15 -6.59 -10.43
C VAL A 9 5.67 -5.17 -10.38
N THR A 10 4.79 -4.19 -10.16
CA THR A 10 5.17 -2.78 -10.05
C THR A 10 5.59 -2.42 -8.63
N SER A 11 5.02 -3.10 -7.63
CA SER A 11 5.28 -2.86 -6.21
C SER A 11 6.76 -3.06 -5.84
N ARG A 12 7.43 -1.96 -5.51
CA ARG A 12 8.83 -1.94 -5.07
C ARG A 12 9.10 -2.87 -3.88
N SER A 13 8.20 -2.87 -2.90
CA SER A 13 8.36 -3.68 -1.69
C SER A 13 8.16 -5.17 -1.98
N PHE A 14 7.26 -5.52 -2.91
CA PHE A 14 7.11 -6.90 -3.36
C PHE A 14 8.35 -7.35 -4.13
N SER A 15 8.82 -6.57 -5.11
CA SER A 15 10.00 -6.90 -5.92
C SER A 15 11.26 -7.12 -5.08
N LYS A 16 11.41 -6.38 -3.96
CA LYS A 16 12.54 -6.56 -3.03
C LYS A 16 12.40 -7.77 -2.10
N ASN A 17 11.21 -8.35 -1.96
CA ASN A 17 10.96 -9.45 -1.06
C ASN A 17 11.28 -10.79 -1.75
N LYS A 18 12.46 -11.36 -1.43
CA LYS A 18 12.94 -12.63 -2.02
C LYS A 18 11.97 -13.80 -1.82
N PHE A 19 11.28 -13.86 -0.69
CA PHE A 19 10.31 -14.91 -0.41
C PHE A 19 9.09 -14.80 -1.35
N LEU A 20 8.48 -13.62 -1.42
CA LEU A 20 7.30 -13.40 -2.28
C LEU A 20 7.62 -13.59 -3.76
N VAL A 21 8.76 -13.07 -4.22
CA VAL A 21 9.24 -13.28 -5.59
C VAL A 21 9.50 -14.77 -5.86
N GLY A 22 10.10 -15.49 -4.91
CA GLY A 22 10.31 -16.93 -5.01
C GLY A 22 9.00 -17.70 -5.15
N GLU A 23 8.01 -17.41 -4.31
CA GLU A 23 6.68 -18.02 -4.38
C GLU A 23 5.96 -17.72 -5.70
N LEU A 24 6.12 -16.51 -6.23
CA LEU A 24 5.54 -16.13 -7.53
C LEU A 24 6.18 -16.91 -8.68
N LYS A 25 7.52 -16.98 -8.72
CA LYS A 25 8.29 -17.68 -9.76
C LYS A 25 8.09 -19.20 -9.74
N LYS A 26 7.71 -19.80 -8.61
CA LYS A 26 7.28 -21.21 -8.56
C LYS A 26 6.00 -21.47 -9.37
N LYS A 27 5.11 -20.48 -9.47
CA LYS A 27 3.80 -20.61 -10.13
C LYS A 27 3.82 -20.14 -11.59
N TYR A 28 4.58 -19.08 -11.88
CA TYR A 28 4.64 -18.42 -13.17
C TYR A 28 6.07 -18.38 -13.71
N SER A 29 6.24 -18.74 -14.99
CA SER A 29 7.54 -18.73 -15.66
C SER A 29 7.96 -17.33 -16.13
N ASN A 30 7.00 -16.49 -16.54
CA ASN A 30 7.25 -15.15 -17.08
C ASN A 30 6.90 -14.08 -16.04
N VAL A 31 7.87 -13.70 -15.22
CA VAL A 31 7.71 -12.66 -14.19
C VAL A 31 8.62 -11.48 -14.48
N ILE A 32 8.03 -10.29 -14.61
CA ILE A 32 8.74 -9.02 -14.80
C ILE A 32 8.66 -8.23 -13.49
N LEU A 33 9.81 -7.83 -12.93
CA LEU A 33 9.88 -7.12 -11.66
C LEU A 33 10.31 -5.67 -11.89
N ASN A 34 9.65 -4.73 -11.23
CA ASN A 34 10.15 -3.37 -11.13
C ASN A 34 11.32 -3.35 -10.11
N GLU A 35 12.55 -3.38 -10.63
CA GLU A 35 13.78 -3.35 -9.83
C GLU A 35 14.37 -1.94 -9.70
N THR A 36 13.76 -0.93 -10.34
CA THR A 36 14.28 0.44 -10.38
C THR A 36 14.26 1.16 -9.03
N GLY A 37 13.49 0.65 -8.06
CA GLY A 37 13.24 1.30 -6.77
C GLY A 37 12.37 2.55 -6.85
N LYS A 38 11.91 2.95 -8.04
CA LYS A 38 11.03 4.10 -8.28
C LYS A 38 9.59 3.64 -8.49
N THR A 39 8.66 4.54 -8.19
CA THR A 39 7.24 4.34 -8.55
C THR A 39 7.10 4.65 -10.02
N LEU A 40 6.59 3.69 -10.79
CA LEU A 40 6.31 3.89 -12.21
C LEU A 40 5.09 4.80 -12.36
N ARG A 41 5.15 5.71 -13.32
CA ARG A 41 4.10 6.71 -13.58
C ARG A 41 3.89 6.87 -15.08
N ASP A 42 2.64 7.15 -15.45
CA ASP A 42 2.25 7.51 -16.80
C ASP A 42 2.88 6.58 -17.85
N ASP A 43 3.60 7.12 -18.83
CA ASP A 43 4.19 6.34 -19.92
C ASP A 43 5.15 5.24 -19.45
N SER A 44 5.91 5.47 -18.37
CA SER A 44 6.80 4.44 -17.82
C SER A 44 6.04 3.27 -17.20
N LEU A 45 4.85 3.52 -16.64
CA LEU A 45 3.97 2.47 -16.14
C LEU A 45 3.34 1.71 -17.30
N ILE A 46 2.86 2.44 -18.31
CA ILE A 46 2.23 1.84 -19.49
C ILE A 46 3.21 0.95 -20.23
N GLU A 47 4.42 1.43 -20.51
CA GLU A 47 5.43 0.66 -21.23
C GLU A 47 5.83 -0.60 -20.44
N PHE A 48 5.97 -0.49 -19.12
CA PHE A 48 6.27 -1.64 -18.26
C PHE A 48 5.15 -2.69 -18.24
N LEU A 49 3.89 -2.28 -18.36
CA LEU A 49 2.72 -3.17 -18.28
C LEU A 49 2.16 -3.59 -19.64
N LYS A 50 2.67 -3.04 -20.75
CA LYS A 50 2.11 -3.20 -22.10
C LYS A 50 1.94 -4.66 -22.53
N SER A 51 2.88 -5.52 -22.15
CA SER A 51 2.86 -6.96 -22.45
C SER A 51 2.28 -7.82 -21.31
N ALA A 52 1.90 -7.23 -20.18
CA ALA A 52 1.49 -7.99 -19.00
C ALA A 52 0.02 -8.45 -19.11
N ASP A 53 -0.21 -9.74 -18.90
CA ASP A 53 -1.56 -10.30 -18.72
C ASP A 53 -2.09 -10.04 -17.29
N LYS A 54 -1.17 -9.98 -16.32
CA LYS A 54 -1.48 -9.81 -14.90
C LYS A 54 -0.51 -8.83 -14.25
N VAL A 55 -1.01 -8.08 -13.29
CA VAL A 55 -0.17 -7.15 -12.52
C VAL A 55 -0.34 -7.33 -11.01
N ILE A 56 0.77 -7.33 -10.28
CA ILE A 56 0.80 -7.10 -8.83
C ILE A 56 1.16 -5.63 -8.60
N ILE A 57 0.16 -4.85 -8.15
CA ILE A 57 0.26 -3.40 -8.06
C ILE A 57 0.41 -2.89 -6.63
N GLY A 58 1.28 -1.90 -6.43
CA GLY A 58 1.42 -1.18 -5.18
C GLY A 58 0.58 0.10 -5.19
N ILE A 59 1.20 1.21 -5.54
CA ILE A 59 0.62 2.57 -5.44
C ILE A 59 0.48 3.25 -6.80
N GLU A 60 0.80 2.55 -7.88
CA GLU A 60 0.76 3.09 -9.24
C GLU A 60 -0.69 3.42 -9.65
N ASP A 61 -0.88 4.40 -10.53
CA ASP A 61 -2.23 4.85 -10.94
C ASP A 61 -2.79 3.98 -12.08
N LEU A 62 -3.85 3.24 -11.79
CA LEU A 62 -4.67 2.51 -12.76
C LEU A 62 -6.03 3.19 -12.93
N SER A 63 -6.01 4.48 -13.24
CA SER A 63 -7.16 5.21 -13.76
C SER A 63 -7.62 4.62 -15.11
N ALA A 64 -8.87 4.90 -15.52
CA ALA A 64 -9.37 4.50 -16.85
C ALA A 64 -8.45 4.93 -18.00
N ALA A 65 -7.84 6.12 -17.91
CA ALA A 65 -6.92 6.64 -18.92
C ALA A 65 -5.68 5.75 -19.08
N ASN A 66 -5.17 5.18 -17.99
CA ASN A 66 -4.03 4.26 -18.04
C ASN A 66 -4.48 2.84 -18.41
N LEU A 67 -5.57 2.34 -17.83
CA LEU A 67 -6.09 1.00 -18.10
C LEU A 67 -6.49 0.79 -19.56
N SER A 68 -7.06 1.82 -20.21
CA SER A 68 -7.42 1.77 -21.64
C SER A 68 -6.22 1.53 -22.59
N LYS A 69 -4.99 1.78 -22.13
CA LYS A 69 -3.76 1.55 -22.89
C LYS A 69 -3.18 0.14 -22.66
N LEU A 70 -3.75 -0.65 -21.75
CA LEU A 70 -3.24 -1.96 -21.33
C LEU A 70 -4.15 -3.09 -21.82
N SER A 71 -4.21 -3.27 -23.14
CA SER A 71 -5.17 -4.19 -23.80
C SER A 71 -5.04 -5.66 -23.42
N ASN A 72 -3.86 -6.09 -22.94
CA ASN A 72 -3.62 -7.48 -22.52
C ASN A 72 -4.01 -7.75 -21.06
N LEU A 73 -4.18 -6.69 -20.26
CA LEU A 73 -4.32 -6.82 -18.82
C LEU A 73 -5.69 -7.43 -18.44
N ARG A 74 -5.65 -8.58 -17.76
CA ARG A 74 -6.85 -9.34 -17.35
C ARG A 74 -7.01 -9.44 -15.85
N VAL A 75 -5.92 -9.32 -15.09
CA VAL A 75 -5.94 -9.48 -13.62
C VAL A 75 -5.08 -8.43 -12.95
N ILE A 76 -5.65 -7.76 -11.95
CA ILE A 76 -4.96 -6.88 -11.03
C ILE A 76 -4.97 -7.52 -9.65
N SER A 77 -3.79 -7.69 -9.04
CA SER A 77 -3.62 -8.10 -7.65
C SER A 77 -3.08 -6.93 -6.86
N LYS A 78 -3.84 -6.42 -5.90
CA LYS A 78 -3.41 -5.30 -5.06
C LYS A 78 -2.48 -5.79 -3.97
N TYR A 79 -1.25 -5.28 -3.97
CA TYR A 79 -0.32 -5.37 -2.84
C TYR A 79 -0.61 -4.25 -1.84
N GLY A 80 -1.65 -4.47 -1.04
CA GLY A 80 -2.22 -3.50 -0.09
C GLY A 80 -3.73 -3.61 -0.02
N VAL A 81 -4.38 -2.68 0.70
CA VAL A 81 -5.84 -2.72 0.91
C VAL A 81 -6.60 -1.56 0.28
N GLY A 82 -5.95 -0.42 0.04
CA GLY A 82 -6.59 0.75 -0.56
C GLY A 82 -6.76 0.61 -2.07
N LEU A 83 -7.95 0.93 -2.59
CA LEU A 83 -8.30 0.79 -4.01
C LEU A 83 -8.46 2.13 -4.74
N ASN A 84 -8.18 3.25 -4.06
CA ASN A 84 -8.37 4.60 -4.59
C ASN A 84 -7.53 4.95 -5.82
N ASN A 85 -6.53 4.12 -6.14
CA ASN A 85 -5.65 4.25 -7.30
C ASN A 85 -6.05 3.31 -8.46
N ILE A 86 -7.23 2.69 -8.41
CA ILE A 86 -7.72 1.75 -9.42
C ILE A 86 -9.15 2.14 -9.78
N ASP A 87 -9.40 2.34 -11.08
CA ASP A 87 -10.74 2.57 -11.59
C ASP A 87 -11.53 1.25 -11.61
N LEU A 88 -12.35 1.05 -10.58
CA LEU A 88 -13.11 -0.18 -10.38
C LEU A 88 -14.22 -0.36 -11.43
N ASP A 89 -14.81 0.74 -11.89
CA ASP A 89 -15.87 0.70 -12.90
C ASP A 89 -15.30 0.34 -14.26
N PHE A 90 -14.15 0.90 -14.64
CA PHE A 90 -13.42 0.50 -15.84
C PHE A 90 -13.05 -0.99 -15.79
N CYS A 91 -12.52 -1.46 -14.65
CA CYS A 91 -12.16 -2.87 -14.48
C CYS A 91 -13.38 -3.78 -14.69
N LYS A 92 -14.51 -3.43 -14.07
CA LYS A 92 -15.77 -4.17 -14.19
C LYS A 92 -16.29 -4.19 -15.63
N ALA A 93 -16.29 -3.03 -16.30
CA ALA A 93 -16.78 -2.91 -17.68
C ALA A 93 -15.93 -3.68 -18.69
N ASN A 94 -14.64 -3.82 -18.46
CA ASN A 94 -13.68 -4.48 -19.36
C ASN A 94 -13.33 -5.92 -18.93
N GLY A 95 -14.02 -6.47 -17.92
CA GLY A 95 -13.77 -7.84 -17.47
C GLY A 95 -12.41 -8.06 -16.79
N ILE A 96 -11.77 -6.99 -16.30
CA ILE A 96 -10.50 -7.06 -15.57
C ILE A 96 -10.81 -7.50 -14.12
N LYS A 97 -10.24 -8.62 -13.70
CA LYS A 97 -10.46 -9.16 -12.36
C LYS A 97 -9.55 -8.47 -11.35
N LEU A 98 -10.12 -8.05 -10.22
CA LEU A 98 -9.37 -7.47 -9.11
C LEU A 98 -9.31 -8.45 -7.93
N GLY A 99 -8.11 -8.70 -7.41
CA GLY A 99 -7.87 -9.48 -6.19
C GLY A 99 -7.17 -8.63 -5.13
N PHE A 100 -7.69 -8.64 -3.91
CA PHE A 100 -7.07 -8.04 -2.72
C PHE A 100 -7.67 -8.67 -1.46
N VAL A 101 -6.98 -8.54 -0.33
CA VAL A 101 -7.48 -9.03 0.96
C VAL A 101 -7.66 -7.84 1.90
N PRO A 102 -8.91 -7.47 2.23
CA PRO A 102 -9.18 -6.37 3.17
C PRO A 102 -8.54 -6.62 4.54
N GLY A 103 -8.07 -5.56 5.19
CA GLY A 103 -7.67 -5.61 6.60
C GLY A 103 -6.34 -6.29 6.90
N VAL A 104 -5.56 -6.76 5.92
CA VAL A 104 -4.26 -7.43 6.17
C VAL A 104 -3.25 -6.57 6.91
N ASN A 105 -3.35 -5.25 6.82
CA ASN A 105 -2.47 -4.29 7.49
C ASN A 105 -3.15 -3.55 8.65
N LYS A 106 -4.36 -3.97 9.08
CA LYS A 106 -5.16 -3.23 10.07
C LYS A 106 -4.44 -3.05 11.41
N GLN A 107 -3.75 -4.10 11.89
CA GLN A 107 -2.99 -4.07 13.13
C GLN A 107 -1.86 -3.03 13.08
N SER A 108 -1.02 -3.09 12.05
CA SER A 108 0.11 -2.17 11.90
C SER A 108 -0.35 -0.71 11.80
N VAL A 109 -1.47 -0.44 11.15
CA VAL A 109 -2.01 0.93 11.07
C VAL A 109 -2.60 1.36 12.42
N ALA A 110 -3.34 0.49 13.12
CA ALA A 110 -3.90 0.78 14.44
C ALA A 110 -2.81 1.11 15.47
N GLU A 111 -1.75 0.31 15.53
CA GLU A 111 -0.59 0.55 16.41
C GLU A 111 0.10 1.88 16.10
N LEU A 112 0.26 2.21 14.82
CA LEU A 112 0.82 3.50 14.41
C LEU A 112 -0.09 4.66 14.80
N THR A 113 -1.41 4.51 14.64
CA THR A 113 -2.38 5.53 15.06
C THR A 113 -2.32 5.80 16.57
N LEU A 114 -2.34 4.75 17.40
CA LEU A 114 -2.19 4.88 18.86
C LEU A 114 -0.85 5.52 19.25
N THR A 115 0.22 5.13 18.56
CA THR A 115 1.56 5.71 18.74
C THR A 115 1.54 7.21 18.47
N LEU A 116 0.96 7.65 17.35
CA LEU A 116 0.86 9.06 16.98
C LEU A 116 0.02 9.87 17.97
N ILE A 117 -1.08 9.30 18.48
CA ILE A 117 -1.90 9.91 19.54
C ILE A 117 -1.05 10.16 20.78
N LEU A 118 -0.30 9.15 21.25
CA LEU A 118 0.55 9.27 22.44
C LEU A 118 1.69 10.25 22.23
N ILE A 119 2.35 10.22 21.07
CA ILE A 119 3.41 11.18 20.71
C ILE A 119 2.90 12.62 20.77
N GLY A 120 1.70 12.87 20.21
CA GLY A 120 1.07 14.19 20.23
C GLY A 120 0.72 14.63 21.66
N LEU A 121 0.07 13.77 22.45
CA LEU A 121 -0.31 14.07 23.82
C LEU A 121 0.90 14.33 24.72
N LYS A 122 1.98 13.55 24.56
CA LYS A 122 3.19 13.64 25.38
C LYS A 122 4.21 14.65 24.86
N LYS A 123 3.90 15.36 23.78
CA LYS A 123 4.79 16.34 23.12
C LYS A 123 6.19 15.80 22.84
N ILE A 124 6.28 14.51 22.50
CA ILE A 124 7.57 13.81 22.37
C ILE A 124 8.45 14.45 21.31
N HIS A 125 7.88 14.85 20.15
CA HIS A 125 8.65 15.46 19.08
C HIS A 125 9.28 16.80 19.48
N GLN A 126 8.52 17.67 20.15
CA GLN A 126 9.02 18.97 20.61
C GLN A 126 10.13 18.77 21.65
N ASN A 127 9.87 17.95 22.68
CA ASN A 127 10.83 17.71 23.75
C ASN A 127 12.11 17.05 23.20
N HIS A 128 11.99 16.13 22.24
CA HIS A 128 13.15 15.51 21.58
C HIS A 128 14.00 16.53 20.82
N PHE A 129 13.36 17.47 20.11
CA PHE A 129 14.07 18.52 19.38
C PHE A 129 14.84 19.44 20.32
N GLU A 130 14.20 19.92 21.38
CA GLU A 130 14.80 20.81 22.39
C GLU A 130 15.95 20.11 23.15
N ILE A 131 15.79 18.85 23.55
CA ILE A 131 16.86 18.05 24.18
C ILE A 131 18.09 17.93 23.29
N ARG A 132 17.89 17.77 21.97
CA ARG A 132 19.01 17.73 21.01
C ARG A 132 19.76 19.06 20.88
N GLN A 133 19.16 20.18 21.29
CA GLN A 133 19.81 21.49 21.34
C GLN A 133 20.55 21.73 22.67
N GLY A 134 20.58 20.75 23.58
CA GLY A 134 21.19 20.89 24.90
C GLY A 134 20.27 21.47 25.96
N GLU A 135 19.01 21.73 25.61
CA GLU A 135 17.99 22.20 26.55
C GLU A 135 17.40 21.04 27.35
N TRP A 136 16.81 21.34 28.52
CA TRP A 136 16.04 20.36 29.29
C TRP A 136 14.60 20.86 29.53
N PRO A 137 13.75 20.81 28.48
CA PRO A 137 12.41 21.36 28.58
C PRO A 137 11.54 20.54 29.54
N GLN A 138 10.82 21.24 30.42
CA GLN A 138 9.84 20.63 31.32
C GLN A 138 8.41 20.76 30.77
N THR A 139 8.25 20.81 29.45
CA THR A 139 6.96 20.94 28.80
C THR A 139 6.09 19.73 29.12
N LYS A 140 5.03 19.96 29.91
CA LYS A 140 4.11 18.91 30.33
C LYS A 140 3.17 18.55 29.19
N GLY A 141 3.09 17.26 28.90
CA GLY A 141 2.07 16.68 28.04
C GLY A 141 0.79 16.38 28.80
N TYR A 142 -0.13 15.69 28.13
CA TYR A 142 -1.40 15.23 28.68
C TYR A 142 -1.44 13.71 28.80
N GLU A 143 -2.34 13.21 29.63
CA GLU A 143 -2.71 11.80 29.66
C GLU A 143 -3.82 11.53 28.65
N LEU A 144 -3.76 10.35 28.02
CA LEU A 144 -4.84 9.82 27.19
C LEU A 144 -6.04 9.40 28.05
N LYS A 145 -5.79 8.92 29.28
CA LYS A 145 -6.84 8.57 30.24
C LYS A 145 -7.78 9.77 30.46
N GLY A 146 -9.08 9.50 30.41
CA GLY A 146 -10.13 10.52 30.58
C GLY A 146 -10.33 11.43 29.36
N LYS A 147 -9.66 11.19 28.23
CA LYS A 147 -9.95 11.85 26.95
C LYS A 147 -11.00 11.06 26.18
N THR A 148 -11.84 11.78 25.43
CA THR A 148 -12.70 11.19 24.41
C THR A 148 -11.91 11.09 23.11
N VAL A 149 -11.80 9.88 22.55
CA VAL A 149 -11.18 9.63 21.24
C VAL A 149 -12.29 9.36 20.23
N GLY A 150 -12.42 10.24 19.24
CA GLY A 150 -13.36 10.06 18.13
C GLY A 150 -12.73 9.26 16.99
N ILE A 151 -13.41 8.21 16.51
CA ILE A 151 -13.01 7.42 15.36
C ILE A 151 -13.97 7.72 14.20
N LEU A 152 -13.51 8.47 13.20
CA LEU A 152 -14.27 8.71 11.98
C LEU A 152 -13.92 7.61 10.94
N GLY A 153 -14.82 6.63 10.82
CA GLY A 153 -14.63 5.46 9.97
C GLY A 153 -14.35 4.21 10.80
N PHE A 154 -15.40 3.44 11.09
CA PHE A 154 -15.35 2.26 11.98
C PHE A 154 -15.21 0.93 11.22
N GLY A 155 -14.28 0.90 10.26
CA GLY A 155 -13.92 -0.31 9.50
C GLY A 155 -12.83 -1.13 10.19
N ASN A 156 -12.11 -1.95 9.41
CA ASN A 156 -11.05 -2.84 9.91
C ASN A 156 -10.06 -2.16 10.87
N ILE A 157 -9.60 -0.95 10.55
CA ILE A 157 -8.63 -0.22 11.39
C ILE A 157 -9.32 0.35 12.64
N GLY A 158 -10.47 1.01 12.48
CA GLY A 158 -11.20 1.62 13.59
C GLY A 158 -11.61 0.60 14.66
N GLN A 159 -12.08 -0.58 14.25
CA GLN A 159 -12.40 -1.68 15.16
C GLN A 159 -11.15 -2.25 15.84
N THR A 160 -10.00 -2.27 15.17
CA THR A 160 -8.74 -2.71 15.80
C THR A 160 -8.18 -1.68 16.79
N ILE A 161 -8.46 -0.39 16.61
CA ILE A 161 -8.09 0.66 17.59
C ILE A 161 -8.94 0.55 18.87
N GLU A 162 -10.19 0.09 18.75
CA GLU A 162 -11.11 -0.08 19.89
C GLU A 162 -10.68 -1.22 20.83
N GLN A 163 -10.13 -2.30 20.28
CA GLN A 163 -9.73 -3.52 21.00
C GLN A 163 -8.53 -3.30 21.93
#